data_AF-A0AAW1L395-F1
#
_entry.id   AF-A0AAW1L395-F1
#
_cell.length_a   1.000
_cell.length_b   1.000
_cell.length_c   1.000
_cell.angle_alpha   90.00
_cell.angle_beta   90.00
_cell.angle_gamma   90.00
#
_symmetry.space_group_name_H-M   'P 1'
#
loop_
_entity.id
_entity.type
_entity.pdbx_description
1 polymer ?
#
loop_
_entity_poly.entity_id
_entity_poly.type
_entity_poly.pdbx_seq_one_letter_code
_entity_poly.pdbx_strand_id
1 'polypeptide(L)'
;MVFGDFTSKEELLGMISLKERTRGVDIFNGFKSLLNEKKVPLFKLVSITTDGAAAMIGRINGFIALCQNDDEFPAFLSYHCIIHQQVLASKRLNTKEVMDIAFKIVNSIRGSSLKRRLFQLQLDEGQPEL
;
A
#
# COMPACT_ATOMS: atom_id res chain seq x y z
N MET A 1 -2.18 8.16 13.78
CA MET A 1 -2.20 8.61 15.20
C MET A 1 -3.64 9.03 15.51
N VAL A 2 -4.29 8.42 16.51
CA VAL A 2 -5.65 8.81 16.91
C VAL A 2 -5.54 9.85 18.03
N PHE A 3 -6.09 11.03 17.82
CA PHE A 3 -6.06 12.12 18.79
C PHE A 3 -7.24 12.02 19.76
N GLY A 4 -7.23 12.80 20.85
CA GLY A 4 -8.27 12.77 21.89
C GLY A 4 -9.67 13.15 21.40
N ASP A 5 -9.76 13.73 20.20
CA ASP A 5 -11.00 14.04 19.47
C ASP A 5 -11.39 12.93 18.49
N PHE A 6 -10.77 11.74 18.59
CA PHE A 6 -10.92 10.60 17.69
C PHE A 6 -10.53 10.87 16.23
N THR A 7 -9.88 11.99 15.94
CA THR A 7 -9.37 12.24 14.60
C THR A 7 -8.15 11.39 14.32
N SER A 8 -7.96 11.00 13.06
CA SER A 8 -6.78 10.32 12.57
C SER A 8 -6.04 11.20 11.59
N LYS A 9 -4.72 11.31 11.74
CA LYS A 9 -3.85 11.96 10.75
C LYS A 9 -2.92 10.95 10.11
N GLU A 10 -2.74 11.14 8.81
CA GLU A 10 -1.82 10.40 7.95
C GLU A 10 -0.94 11.42 7.24
N GLU A 11 0.38 11.22 7.32
CA GLU A 11 1.36 12.12 6.72
C GLU A 11 2.53 11.31 6.17
N LEU A 12 3.10 11.79 5.06
CA LEU A 12 4.31 11.22 4.50
C LEU A 12 5.52 11.66 5.32
N LEU A 13 6.12 10.71 6.05
CA LEU A 13 7.31 11.00 6.85
C LEU A 13 8.55 11.31 5.99
N GLY A 14 8.73 10.58 4.89
CA GLY A 14 9.87 10.76 4.01
C GLY A 14 9.94 9.72 2.89
N MET A 15 10.80 9.99 1.92
CA MET A 15 11.11 9.09 0.81
C MET A 15 12.62 8.94 0.72
N ILE A 16 13.09 7.70 0.73
CA ILE A 16 14.52 7.38 0.78
C ILE A 16 14.87 6.61 -0.48
N SER A 17 15.93 7.03 -1.18
CA SER A 17 16.49 6.27 -2.28
C SER A 17 17.51 5.25 -1.77
N LEU A 18 17.31 3.99 -2.10
CA LEU A 18 18.26 2.91 -1.84
C LEU A 18 19.13 2.74 -3.09
N LYS A 19 20.38 3.21 -3.04
CA LYS A 19 21.24 3.37 -4.22
C LYS A 19 21.85 2.08 -4.78
N GLU A 20 21.93 1.02 -3.98
CA GLU A 20 22.64 -0.21 -4.37
C GLU A 20 21.70 -1.41 -4.42
N ARG A 21 21.22 -1.85 -3.25
CA ARG A 21 20.44 -3.07 -3.10
C ARG A 21 19.18 -2.79 -2.28
N THR A 22 18.22 -3.69 -2.40
CA THR A 22 16.92 -3.64 -1.72
C THR A 22 16.72 -4.86 -0.82
N ARG A 23 17.77 -5.34 -0.16
CA ARG A 23 17.66 -6.44 0.82
C ARG A 23 17.04 -5.89 2.11
N GLY A 24 16.53 -6.77 2.95
CA GLY A 24 15.91 -6.37 4.22
C GLY A 24 16.83 -5.51 5.10
N VAL A 25 18.13 -5.80 5.12
CA VAL A 25 19.13 -4.99 5.85
C VAL A 25 19.32 -3.59 5.26
N ASP A 26 19.26 -3.44 3.94
CA ASP A 26 19.42 -2.14 3.29
C ASP A 26 18.20 -1.25 3.59
N ILE A 27 17.00 -1.85 3.57
CA ILE A 27 15.73 -1.20 3.92
C ILE A 27 15.70 -0.83 5.41
N PHE A 28 16.11 -1.76 6.28
CA PHE A 28 16.20 -1.55 7.73
C PHE A 28 17.10 -0.36 8.08
N ASN A 29 18.31 -0.33 7.54
CA ASN A 29 19.26 0.75 7.79
C ASN A 29 18.73 2.10 7.28
N GLY A 30 18.13 2.12 6.08
CA GLY A 30 17.49 3.33 5.55
C GLY A 30 16.36 3.82 6.45
N PHE A 31 15.46 2.92 6.86
CA PHE A 31 14.34 3.23 7.74
C PHE A 31 14.80 3.79 9.09
N LYS A 32 15.73 3.11 9.77
CA LYS A 32 16.28 3.56 11.06
C LYS A 32 16.96 4.93 10.95
N SER A 33 17.72 5.14 9.87
CA SER A 33 18.34 6.44 9.60
C SER A 33 17.31 7.56 9.42
N LEU A 34 16.22 7.31 8.68
CA LEU A 34 15.13 8.27 8.51
C LEU A 34 14.43 8.59 9.83
N LEU A 35 14.12 7.58 10.65
CA LEU A 35 13.48 7.82 11.95
C LEU A 35 14.36 8.68 12.86
N ASN A 36 15.67 8.41 12.89
CA ASN A 36 16.63 9.19 13.66
C ASN A 36 16.76 10.63 13.14
N GLU A 37 16.87 10.81 11.81
CA GLU A 37 16.92 12.14 11.17
C GLU A 37 15.67 12.97 11.51
N LYS A 38 14.48 12.36 11.38
CA LYS A 38 13.20 13.00 11.66
C LYS A 38 12.84 13.03 13.15
N LYS A 39 13.70 12.49 14.02
CA LYS A 39 13.51 12.40 15.48
C LYS A 39 12.16 11.78 15.85
N VAL A 40 11.75 10.76 15.11
CA VAL A 40 10.51 10.05 15.38
C VAL A 40 10.69 9.21 16.66
N PRO A 41 9.82 9.36 17.66
CA PRO A 41 9.92 8.59 18.91
C PRO A 41 9.56 7.12 18.64
N LEU A 42 10.58 6.29 18.38
CA LEU A 42 10.42 4.89 17.99
C LEU A 42 9.63 4.05 19.01
N PHE A 43 9.74 4.35 20.30
CA PHE A 43 8.97 3.69 21.37
C PHE A 43 7.45 3.85 21.25
N LYS A 44 6.97 4.80 20.41
CA LYS A 44 5.53 4.99 20.11
C LYS A 44 5.08 4.19 18.88
N LEU A 45 5.96 3.42 18.24
CA LEU A 45 5.61 2.57 17.12
C LEU A 45 4.68 1.45 17.58
N VAL A 46 3.52 1.33 16.93
CA VAL A 46 2.52 0.29 17.24
C VAL A 46 2.50 -0.80 16.17
N SER A 47 2.70 -0.43 14.90
CA SER A 47 2.61 -1.38 13.81
C SER A 47 3.41 -0.97 12.58
N ILE A 48 3.83 -1.97 11.80
CA ILE A 48 4.48 -1.80 10.49
C ILE A 48 3.70 -2.62 9.46
N THR A 49 3.37 -1.99 8.32
CA THR A 49 2.72 -2.65 7.18
C THR A 49 3.69 -2.73 6.00
N THR A 50 3.88 -3.92 5.42
CA THR A 50 4.79 -4.14 4.27
C THR A 50 4.11 -4.89 3.13
N ASP A 51 4.67 -4.86 1.93
CA ASP A 51 4.12 -5.52 0.73
C ASP A 51 4.32 -7.05 0.70
N GLY A 52 4.87 -7.64 1.77
CA GLY A 52 5.09 -9.08 1.84
C GLY A 52 6.22 -9.60 0.95
N ALA A 53 7.04 -8.74 0.35
CA ALA A 53 8.22 -9.19 -0.40
C ALA A 53 9.22 -9.92 0.51
N ALA A 54 10.00 -10.87 -0.04
CA ALA A 54 10.96 -11.65 0.75
C ALA A 54 11.99 -10.78 1.50
N ALA A 55 12.37 -9.63 0.93
CA ALA A 55 13.23 -8.65 1.59
C ALA A 55 12.55 -8.00 2.81
N MET A 56 11.22 -7.90 2.83
CA MET A 56 10.46 -7.30 3.92
C MET A 56 10.14 -8.30 5.04
N ILE A 57 9.67 -9.50 4.67
CA ILE A 57 9.12 -10.50 5.61
C ILE A 57 10.00 -11.72 5.82
N GLY A 58 11.20 -11.76 5.24
CA GLY A 58 12.14 -12.87 5.41
C GLY A 58 12.42 -13.18 6.87
N ARG A 59 12.38 -14.47 7.24
CA ARG A 59 12.42 -14.92 8.65
C ARG A 59 13.66 -14.49 9.44
N ILE A 60 14.80 -14.36 8.76
CA ILE A 60 16.09 -14.04 9.39
C ILE A 60 16.56 -12.65 8.95
N ASN A 61 16.68 -12.43 7.64
CA ASN A 61 17.24 -11.21 7.06
C ASN A 61 16.18 -10.27 6.45
N GLY A 62 14.90 -10.50 6.74
CA GLY A 62 13.83 -9.61 6.32
C GLY A 62 13.76 -8.36 7.19
N PHE A 63 13.36 -7.24 6.61
CA PHE A 63 13.19 -5.96 7.33
C PHE A 63 12.43 -6.12 8.66
N ILE A 64 11.29 -6.81 8.67
CA ILE A 64 10.49 -7.03 9.89
C ILE A 64 11.26 -7.84 10.93
N ALA A 65 11.94 -8.92 10.51
CA ALA A 65 12.73 -9.74 11.42
C ALA A 65 13.89 -8.94 12.01
N LEU A 66 14.53 -8.06 11.23
CA LEU A 66 15.57 -7.17 11.73
C LEU A 66 15.02 -6.16 12.73
N CYS A 67 13.87 -5.52 12.45
CA CYS A 67 13.20 -4.66 13.42
C CYS A 67 12.84 -5.38 14.72
N GLN A 68 12.39 -6.64 14.66
CA GLN A 68 12.01 -7.42 15.84
C GLN A 68 13.20 -7.86 16.70
N ASN A 69 14.40 -7.95 16.11
CA ASN A 69 15.63 -8.34 16.80
C ASN A 69 16.48 -7.13 17.23
N ASP A 70 16.01 -5.90 17.03
CA ASP A 70 16.70 -4.68 17.45
C ASP A 70 16.05 -4.13 18.73
N ASP A 71 16.85 -3.97 19.79
CA ASP A 71 16.38 -3.58 21.13
C ASP A 71 15.77 -2.17 21.21
N GLU A 72 15.98 -1.31 20.20
CA GLU A 72 15.37 0.02 20.16
C GLU A 72 13.88 -0.03 19.74
N PHE A 73 13.46 -1.11 19.10
CA PHE A 73 12.08 -1.28 18.64
C PHE A 73 11.21 -1.84 19.77
N PRO A 74 10.03 -1.24 20.04
CA PRO A 74 9.07 -1.84 20.94
C PRO A 74 8.47 -3.11 20.31
N ALA A 75 7.73 -3.90 21.09
CA ALA A 75 6.85 -4.91 20.51
C ALA A 75 5.82 -4.21 19.60
N PHE A 76 5.72 -4.66 18.34
CA PHE A 76 4.83 -4.07 17.33
C PHE A 76 4.10 -5.14 16.51
N LEU A 77 2.98 -4.75 15.92
CA LEU A 77 2.21 -5.59 15.01
C LEU A 77 2.74 -5.47 13.58
N SER A 78 2.98 -6.60 12.91
CA SER A 78 3.34 -6.60 11.49
C SER A 78 2.15 -7.00 10.64
N TYR A 79 1.83 -6.19 9.63
CA TYR A 79 0.78 -6.46 8.68
C TYR A 79 1.33 -6.56 7.26
N HIS A 80 0.62 -7.35 6.44
CA HIS A 80 0.79 -7.33 5.01
C HIS A 80 -0.16 -6.26 4.43
N CYS A 81 0.36 -5.41 3.55
CA CYS A 81 -0.39 -4.40 2.80
C CYS A 81 -1.65 -5.00 2.17
N ILE A 82 -2.80 -4.48 2.58
CA ILE A 82 -4.11 -4.96 2.14
C ILE A 82 -4.28 -4.85 0.63
N ILE A 83 -3.74 -3.79 0.02
CA ILE A 83 -3.81 -3.59 -1.44
C ILE A 83 -3.02 -4.70 -2.16
N HIS A 84 -1.84 -5.05 -1.65
CA HIS A 84 -1.06 -6.15 -2.23
C HIS A 84 -1.78 -7.49 -2.05
N GLN A 85 -2.35 -7.74 -0.85
CA GLN A 85 -3.14 -8.95 -0.59
C GLN A 85 -4.37 -9.04 -1.51
N GLN A 86 -5.08 -7.94 -1.76
CA GLN A 86 -6.23 -7.90 -2.67
C GLN A 86 -5.81 -8.25 -4.10
N VAL A 87 -4.68 -7.72 -4.58
CA VAL A 87 -4.12 -8.07 -5.90
C VAL A 87 -3.71 -9.55 -5.96
N LEU A 88 -3.15 -10.10 -4.88
CA LEU A 88 -2.83 -11.53 -4.83
C LEU A 88 -4.09 -12.39 -4.81
N ALA A 89 -5.10 -12.00 -4.04
CA ALA A 89 -6.38 -12.70 -3.97
C ALA A 89 -7.10 -12.69 -5.33
N SER A 90 -7.11 -11.56 -6.04
CA SER A 90 -7.74 -11.47 -7.36
C SER A 90 -7.09 -12.39 -8.39
N LYS A 91 -5.77 -12.63 -8.29
CA LYS A 91 -5.06 -13.62 -9.13
C LYS A 91 -5.43 -15.06 -8.82
N ARG A 92 -5.99 -15.34 -7.63
CA ARG A 92 -6.45 -16.68 -7.22
C ARG A 92 -7.92 -16.91 -7.55
N LEU A 93 -8.72 -15.84 -7.59
CA LEU A 93 -10.09 -15.90 -8.03
C LEU A 93 -10.13 -16.13 -9.54
N ASN A 94 -10.87 -17.13 -10.02
CA ASN A 94 -11.05 -17.36 -11.45
C ASN A 94 -12.11 -16.39 -12.02
N THR A 95 -11.81 -15.10 -12.04
CA THR A 95 -12.69 -14.05 -12.56
C THR A 95 -12.35 -13.64 -13.99
N LYS A 96 -11.47 -14.40 -14.66
CA LYS A 96 -10.94 -14.06 -15.99
C LYS A 96 -12.05 -13.74 -16.99
N GLU A 97 -13.07 -14.59 -17.10
CA GLU A 97 -14.16 -14.41 -18.07
C GLU A 97 -14.94 -13.12 -17.83
N VAL A 98 -15.28 -12.82 -16.58
CA VAL A 98 -15.98 -11.59 -16.20
C VAL A 98 -15.11 -10.36 -16.48
N MET A 99 -13.82 -10.42 -16.12
CA MET A 99 -12.88 -9.33 -16.36
C MET A 99 -12.65 -9.10 -17.86
N ASP A 100 -12.56 -10.16 -18.67
CA ASP A 100 -12.42 -10.06 -20.12
C ASP A 100 -13.63 -9.36 -20.76
N ILE A 101 -14.84 -9.67 -20.30
CA ILE A 101 -16.06 -8.97 -20.72
C ILE A 101 -16.02 -7.50 -20.31
N ALA A 102 -15.68 -7.21 -19.05
CA ALA A 102 -15.58 -5.84 -18.54
C ALA A 102 -14.55 -5.02 -19.34
N PHE A 103 -13.37 -5.58 -19.62
CA PHE A 103 -12.34 -4.94 -20.43
C PHE A 103 -12.81 -4.66 -21.86
N LYS A 104 -13.52 -5.60 -22.50
CA LYS A 104 -14.10 -5.38 -23.83
C LYS A 104 -15.09 -4.22 -23.83
N ILE A 105 -15.95 -4.12 -22.83
CA ILE A 105 -16.92 -3.02 -22.70
C ILE A 105 -16.19 -1.69 -22.53
N VAL A 106 -15.27 -1.60 -21.57
CA VAL A 106 -14.48 -0.39 -21.30
C VAL A 106 -13.70 0.05 -22.54
N ASN A 107 -13.06 -0.89 -23.25
CA ASN A 107 -12.31 -0.58 -24.46
C ASN A 107 -13.21 -0.13 -25.61
N SER A 108 -14.41 -0.71 -25.76
CA SER A 108 -15.41 -0.26 -26.74
C SER A 108 -15.87 1.18 -26.48
N ILE A 109 -16.10 1.56 -25.22
CA ILE A 109 -16.46 2.92 -24.82
C ILE A 109 -15.30 3.89 -25.07
N ARG A 110 -14.08 3.52 -24.63
CA ARG A 110 -12.89 4.37 -24.76
C ARG A 110 -12.41 4.53 -26.21
N GLY A 111 -12.65 3.55 -27.06
CA GLY A 111 -12.23 3.55 -28.47
C GLY A 111 -13.00 4.53 -29.36
N SER A 112 -14.05 5.20 -28.86
CA SER A 112 -14.82 6.18 -29.63
C SER A 112 -15.16 7.40 -28.78
N SER A 113 -14.82 8.59 -29.30
CA SER A 113 -15.17 9.87 -28.68
C SER A 113 -16.68 10.08 -28.55
N LEU A 114 -17.47 9.56 -29.50
CA LEU A 114 -18.94 9.59 -29.43
C LEU A 114 -19.46 8.68 -28.32
N LYS A 115 -19.04 7.41 -28.29
CA LYS A 115 -19.47 6.45 -27.24
C LYS A 115 -19.11 6.94 -25.85
N ARG A 116 -17.92 7.52 -25.68
CA ARG A 116 -17.49 8.12 -24.40
C ARG A 116 -18.40 9.27 -23.96
N ARG A 117 -18.77 10.18 -24.88
CA ARG A 117 -19.69 11.29 -24.58
C ARG A 117 -21.09 10.79 -24.22
N LEU A 118 -21.64 9.85 -25.00
CA LEU A 118 -22.95 9.26 -24.73
C LEU A 118 -22.99 8.53 -23.38
N PHE A 119 -21.95 7.76 -23.06
CA PHE A 119 -21.84 7.10 -21.77
C PHE A 119 -21.80 8.10 -20.61
N GLN A 120 -21.08 9.22 -20.76
CA GLN A 120 -21.06 10.27 -19.74
C GLN A 120 -22.45 10.89 -19.54
N LEU A 121 -23.16 11.23 -20.62
CA LEU A 121 -24.53 11.77 -20.55
C LEU A 121 -25.48 10.82 -19.81
N GLN A 122 -25.38 9.51 -20.08
CA GLN A 122 -26.19 8.51 -19.37
C GLN A 122 -25.87 8.41 -17.88
N LEU A 123 -24.60 8.60 -17.48
CA LEU A 123 -24.22 8.63 -16.07
C LEU A 123 -24.74 9.89 -15.37
N ASP A 124 -24.79 11.02 -16.08
CA ASP A 124 -25.25 12.29 -15.56
C ASP A 124 -26.79 12.32 -15.43
N GLU A 125 -27.54 11.70 -16.36
CA GLU A 125 -29.00 11.54 -16.30
C GLU A 125 -29.48 10.63 -15.15
N GLY A 126 -28.61 9.74 -14.66
CA GLY A 126 -28.92 8.77 -13.61
C GLY A 126 -28.61 9.25 -12.19
N GLN A 127 -28.08 10.46 -12.00
CA GLN A 127 -27.86 11.01 -10.66
C GLN A 127 -29.19 11.58 -10.14
N PRO A 128 -29.70 11.15 -8.97
CA PRO A 128 -30.83 11.84 -8.35
C PRO A 128 -30.41 13.29 -8.06
N GLU A 129 -31.22 14.24 -8.50
CA GLU A 129 -31.07 15.65 -8.15
C GLU A 129 -31.03 15.78 -6.62
N LEU A 130 -29.94 16.32 -6.09
CA LEU A 130 -29.79 16.72 -4.70
C LEU A 130 -30.30 18.16 -4.54
#